data_AF-A0AB39VH84-F1
#
_entry.id   AF-A0AB39VH84-F1
#
_cell.length_a   1.000
_cell.length_b   1.000
_cell.length_c   1.000
_cell.angle_alpha   90.00
_cell.angle_beta   90.00
_cell.angle_gamma   90.00
#
_symmetry.space_group_name_H-M   'P 1'
#
loop_
_entity.id
_entity.type
_entity.pdbx_description
1 polymer ?
#
loop_
_entity_poly.entity_id
_entity_poly.type
_entity_poly.pdbx_seq_one_letter_code
_entity_poly.pdbx_strand_id
1 'polypeptide(L)' 'MKNKSLEKEAIEKHCLECWDDDKEKVLNCPYNKCPLWKFRLKEEKKREKN' A
#
# COMPACT_ATOMS: atom_id res chain seq x y z
N MET A 1 -3.41 -23.58 1.62
CA MET A 1 -4.02 -22.42 0.93
C MET A 1 -3.43 -21.17 1.56
N LYS A 2 -2.59 -20.43 0.84
CA LYS A 2 -1.97 -19.21 1.38
C LYS A 2 -3.10 -18.18 1.49
N ASN A 3 -3.50 -17.84 2.71
CA ASN A 3 -4.46 -16.79 3.02
C ASN A 3 -3.98 -15.50 2.35
N LYS A 4 -4.46 -15.27 1.14
CA LYS A 4 -4.14 -14.10 0.33
C LYS A 4 -4.80 -12.95 1.06
N SER A 5 -4.00 -11.96 1.45
CA SER A 5 -4.38 -10.87 2.34
C SER A 5 -5.50 -10.02 1.72
N LEU A 6 -6.75 -10.48 1.80
CA LEU A 6 -7.96 -9.73 1.44
C LEU A 6 -7.95 -8.34 2.11
N GLU A 7 -7.43 -8.28 3.33
CA GLU A 7 -7.23 -7.04 4.06
C GLU A 7 -6.26 -6.07 3.35
N LYS A 8 -5.13 -6.57 2.81
CA LYS A 8 -4.23 -5.73 2.03
C LYS A 8 -4.89 -5.27 0.74
N GLU A 9 -5.53 -6.17 0.00
CA GLU A 9 -6.20 -5.82 -1.26
C GLU A 9 -7.29 -4.77 -1.06
N ALA A 10 -8.08 -4.89 0.02
CA ALA A 10 -9.08 -3.88 0.39
C ALA A 10 -8.45 -2.52 0.75
N ILE A 11 -7.33 -2.53 1.49
CA ILE A 11 -6.61 -1.32 1.87
C ILE A 11 -5.94 -0.67 0.66
N GLU A 12 -5.31 -1.44 -0.23
CA GLU A 12 -4.72 -0.96 -1.48
C GLU A 12 -5.79 -0.32 -2.36
N LYS A 13 -6.94 -0.98 -2.54
CA LYS A 13 -8.07 -0.43 -3.29
C LYS A 13 -8.57 0.88 -2.67
N HIS A 14 -8.74 0.93 -1.36
CA HIS A 14 -9.17 2.16 -0.68
C HIS A 14 -8.15 3.30 -0.83
N CYS A 15 -6.86 3.00 -0.74
CA CYS A 15 -5.82 3.99 -0.98
C CYS A 15 -5.82 4.46 -2.44
N LEU A 16 -6.07 3.56 -3.40
CA LEU A 16 -6.20 3.90 -4.82
C LEU A 16 -7.39 4.80 -5.09
N GLU A 17 -8.56 4.49 -4.53
CA GLU A 17 -9.75 5.36 -4.62
C GLU A 17 -9.48 6.76 -4.05
N CYS A 18 -8.64 6.87 -3.00
CA CYS A 18 -8.26 8.15 -2.42
C CYS A 18 -7.33 9.00 -3.31
N TRP A 19 -6.61 8.37 -4.24
CA TRP A 19 -5.59 9.00 -5.09
C TRP A 19 -5.91 8.89 -6.59
N ASP A 20 -7.17 8.60 -6.96
CA ASP A 20 -7.59 8.39 -8.36
C ASP A 20 -6.83 7.26 -9.08
N ASP A 21 -6.74 6.10 -8.44
CA ASP A 21 -6.01 4.91 -8.91
C ASP A 21 -4.50 5.13 -9.15
N ASP A 22 -3.95 6.22 -8.59
CA ASP A 22 -2.54 6.59 -8.72
C ASP A 22 -1.66 5.89 -7.67
N LYS A 23 -1.14 4.72 -8.05
CA LYS A 23 -0.27 3.88 -7.20
C LYS A 23 0.96 4.62 -6.68
N GLU A 24 1.57 5.48 -7.50
CA GLU A 24 2.76 6.23 -7.10
C GLU A 24 2.45 7.24 -6.00
N LYS A 25 1.29 7.92 -6.10
CA LYS A 25 0.82 8.80 -5.04
C LYS A 25 0.39 8.04 -3.79
N VAL A 26 -0.15 6.83 -3.90
CA VAL A 26 -0.41 5.96 -2.73
C VAL A 26 0.88 5.60 -2.01
N LEU A 27 1.92 5.22 -2.75
CA LEU A 27 3.25 4.88 -2.22
C LEU A 27 3.89 6.09 -1.52
N ASN A 28 3.85 7.25 -2.18
CA ASN A 28 4.40 8.52 -1.73
C ASN A 28 3.39 9.42 -1.00
N CYS A 29 2.28 8.86 -0.52
CA CYS A 29 1.22 9.64 0.12
C CYS A 29 1.82 10.45 1.28
N PRO A 30 1.49 11.73 1.53
CA PRO A 30 2.10 12.48 2.62
C PRO A 30 1.37 12.27 3.97
N TYR A 31 0.19 11.61 3.95
CA TYR A 31 -0.69 11.46 5.10
C TYR A 31 -0.24 10.34 6.05
N ASN A 32 0.89 10.57 6.74
CA ASN A 32 1.47 9.65 7.71
C ASN A 32 0.62 9.38 8.97
N LYS A 33 -0.41 10.21 9.21
CA LYS A 33 -1.39 10.03 10.28
C LYS A 33 -2.56 9.12 9.90
N CYS A 34 -2.66 8.69 8.64
CA CYS A 34 -3.73 7.79 8.22
C CYS A 34 -3.60 6.45 8.96
N PRO A 35 -4.69 5.89 9.54
CA PRO A 35 -4.63 4.58 10.20
C PRO A 35 -4.18 3.46 9.23
N LEU A 36 -4.47 3.64 7.94
CA LEU A 36 -4.10 2.71 6.87
C LEU A 36 -2.63 2.87 6.41
N TRP A 37 -1.93 3.92 6.88
CA TRP A 37 -0.56 4.24 6.47
C TRP A 37 0.44 3.10 6.67
N LYS A 38 0.25 2.29 7.72
CA LYS A 38 1.10 1.12 8.03
C LYS A 38 0.87 -0.06 7.10
N PHE A 39 -0.33 -0.11 6.51
CA PHE A 39 -0.83 -1.20 5.68
C PHE A 39 -0.85 -0.84 4.19
N ARG A 40 -0.64 0.45 3.84
CA ARG A 40 -0.49 0.92 2.47
C ARG A 40 0.60 0.12 1.76
N LEU A 41 0.47 0.01 0.44
CA LEU A 41 1.47 -0.53 -0.48
C LEU A 41 2.88 -0.24 0.05
N LYS A 42 3.53 -1.27 0.58
CA LYS A 42 4.96 -1.23 0.83
C LYS A 42 5.56 -1.87 -0.40
N GLU A 43 6.26 -1.08 -1.20
CA GLU A 43 7.34 -1.61 -2.02
C GLU A 43 8.22 -2.42 -1.07
N GLU A 44 8.09 -3.75 -1.11
CA GLU A 44 9.10 -4.62 -0.56
C GLU A 44 10.35 -4.31 -1.37
N LYS A 45 11.15 -3.33 -0.91
CA LYS A 45 12.50 -3.12 -1.40
C LYS A 45 13.17 -4.47 -1.23
N LYS A 46 13.21 -5.25 -2.31
CA LYS A 46 14.04 -6.45 -2.38
C LYS A 46 15.41 -5.93 -2.03
N ARG A 47 15.90 -6.29 -0.84
CA ARG A 47 17.29 -6.05 -0.46
C ARG A 47 18.10 -6.71 -1.56
N GLU A 48 18.62 -5.90 -2.46
CA GLU A 48 19.65 -6.26 -3.40
C GLU A 48 20.84 -6.69 -2.52
N LYS A 49 20.98 -8.01 -2.35
CA LYS A 49 22.19 -8.57 -1.78
C LYS A 49 23.23 -8.46 -2.88
N ASN A 50 24.12 -7.48 -2.70
CA ASN A 50 25.45 -7.40 -3.27
C ASN A 50 26.13 -8.79 -3.31
#